data_AF-A0A6H1A6A1-F1
#
_entry.id   AF-A0A6H1A6A1-F1
#
_cell.length_a   1.000
_cell.length_b   1.000
_cell.length_c   1.000
_cell.angle_alpha   90.00
_cell.angle_beta   90.00
_cell.angle_gamma   90.00
#
_symmetry.space_group_name_H-M   'P 1'
#
loop_
_entity.id
_entity.type
_entity.pdbx_description
1 polymer ?
#
loop_
_entity_poly.entity_id
_entity_poly.type
_entity_poly.pdbx_seq_one_letter_code
_entity_poly.pdbx_strand_id
1 'polypeptide(L)'
;MSRRTVPLTLDNLDGLPSGCRRCLFWELDPVRRQRLDDDESVEQKQAWLSEVLRDWGSCGRVALVDDEPVGHVVWAPTRYVPGASNFPTAPVSPDAVLLTTAYVDPEWRGHGIGRLLIQGLAKDLIKRGDVQAVEAFASTRSGPFGHCVVPQGFLASVGFKTHRTHPVHPRMRMEIRSMLTWKDEVELAIERVLGVVRPKSPAPKAAPGGLPPARSGLGRSGLGR
;
A
#
# COMPACT_ATOMS: atom_id res chain seq x y z
N MET A 1 -14.91 -6.54 12.06
CA MET A 1 -13.69 -5.82 11.65
C MET A 1 -13.08 -6.35 10.38
N SER A 2 -13.82 -6.18 9.29
CA SER A 2 -13.29 -6.18 7.94
C SER A 2 -12.49 -4.89 7.71
N ARG A 3 -11.45 -4.95 6.89
CA ARG A 3 -10.64 -3.77 6.51
C ARG A 3 -10.37 -3.82 5.02
N ARG A 4 -10.72 -2.75 4.30
CA ARG A 4 -10.56 -2.67 2.84
C ARG A 4 -10.17 -1.26 2.41
N THR A 5 -9.73 -1.11 1.16
CA THR A 5 -9.57 0.22 0.55
C THR A 5 -10.38 0.32 -0.73
N VAL A 6 -11.00 1.48 -0.95
CA VAL A 6 -11.71 1.85 -2.18
C VAL A 6 -10.98 3.01 -2.87
N PRO A 7 -11.11 3.18 -4.19
CA PRO A 7 -10.68 4.40 -4.86
C PRO A 7 -11.39 5.62 -4.27
N LEU A 8 -10.69 6.76 -4.19
CA LEU A 8 -11.33 8.06 -3.96
C LEU A 8 -12.14 8.45 -5.20
N THR A 9 -13.41 8.82 -5.01
CA THR A 9 -14.31 9.34 -6.05
C THR A 9 -15.03 10.58 -5.53
N LEU A 10 -15.79 11.27 -6.38
CA LEU A 10 -16.68 12.35 -5.94
C LEU A 10 -17.73 11.82 -4.94
N ASP A 11 -18.33 10.65 -5.24
CA ASP A 11 -19.40 10.04 -4.42
C ASP A 11 -18.98 9.69 -2.99
N ASN A 12 -17.69 9.45 -2.75
CA ASN A 12 -17.16 9.16 -1.41
C ASN A 12 -16.27 10.27 -0.82
N LEU A 13 -16.14 11.42 -1.52
CA LEU A 13 -15.42 12.57 -0.99
C LEU A 13 -16.07 13.07 0.30
N ASP A 14 -17.40 13.10 0.37
CA ASP A 14 -18.17 13.56 1.55
C ASP A 14 -17.98 12.72 2.81
N GLY A 15 -17.52 11.48 2.67
CA GLY A 15 -17.10 10.64 3.79
C GLY A 15 -15.75 11.03 4.42
N LEU A 16 -15.02 11.99 3.84
CA LEU A 16 -13.75 12.46 4.40
C LEU A 16 -13.97 13.55 5.48
N PRO A 17 -13.03 13.74 6.43
CA PRO A 17 -13.07 14.84 7.38
C PRO A 17 -13.21 16.19 6.69
N SER A 18 -14.05 17.09 7.22
CA SER A 18 -14.35 18.40 6.62
C SER A 18 -13.09 19.22 6.28
N GLY A 19 -12.08 19.21 7.16
CA GLY A 19 -10.78 19.83 6.92
C GLY A 19 -10.04 19.29 5.70
N CYS A 20 -10.20 18.02 5.34
CA CYS A 20 -9.60 17.42 4.13
C CYS A 20 -10.42 17.70 2.87
N ARG A 21 -11.76 17.81 3.00
CA ARG A 21 -12.67 18.18 1.90
C ARG A 21 -12.51 19.62 1.41
N ARG A 22 -12.08 20.53 2.29
CA ARG A 22 -11.80 21.94 1.94
C ARG A 22 -10.30 22.27 1.83
N CYS A 23 -9.39 21.34 2.15
CA CYS A 23 -7.95 21.61 2.04
C CYS A 23 -7.51 21.69 0.57
N LEU A 24 -7.30 22.91 0.09
CA LEU A 24 -6.72 23.23 -1.23
C LEU A 24 -5.22 23.56 -1.14
N PHE A 25 -4.50 22.95 -0.19
CA PHE A 25 -3.10 23.27 0.07
C PHE A 25 -2.17 22.89 -1.08
N TRP A 26 -2.52 21.85 -1.84
CA TRP A 26 -1.74 21.37 -2.97
C TRP A 26 -2.31 21.86 -4.30
N GLU A 27 -3.63 21.99 -4.35
CA GLU A 27 -4.47 22.20 -5.52
C GLU A 27 -4.41 23.65 -6.03
N LEU A 28 -4.13 24.62 -5.14
CA LEU A 28 -4.00 26.04 -5.47
C LEU A 28 -2.70 26.65 -4.93
N ASP A 29 -2.30 27.78 -5.50
CA ASP A 29 -1.29 28.64 -4.89
C ASP A 29 -1.83 29.33 -3.61
N PRO A 30 -0.95 29.82 -2.71
CA PRO A 30 -1.38 30.43 -1.46
C PRO A 30 -2.27 31.66 -1.61
N VAL A 31 -2.12 32.45 -2.69
CA VAL A 31 -2.85 33.71 -2.90
C VAL A 31 -4.27 33.44 -3.39
N ARG A 32 -4.46 32.51 -4.34
CA ARG A 32 -5.80 32.08 -4.76
C ARG A 32 -6.56 31.42 -3.61
N ARG A 33 -5.92 30.49 -2.89
CA ARG A 33 -6.52 29.78 -1.76
C ARG A 33 -7.01 30.71 -0.64
N GLN A 34 -6.30 31.81 -0.37
CA GLN A 34 -6.67 32.77 0.69
C GLN A 34 -7.90 33.63 0.37
N ARG A 35 -8.44 33.57 -0.85
CA ARG A 35 -9.59 34.38 -1.29
C ARG A 35 -10.91 33.64 -1.28
N LEU A 36 -10.88 32.32 -1.04
CA LEU A 36 -12.07 31.47 -1.05
C LEU A 36 -12.65 31.36 0.35
N ASP A 37 -13.97 31.32 0.44
CA ASP A 37 -14.65 30.84 1.65
C ASP A 37 -14.65 29.30 1.75
N ASP A 38 -15.32 28.75 2.76
CA ASP A 38 -15.34 27.29 3.00
C ASP A 38 -16.17 26.52 1.96
N ASP A 39 -17.26 27.10 1.43
CA ASP A 39 -18.13 26.45 0.44
C ASP A 39 -17.45 26.48 -0.94
N GLU A 40 -16.94 27.65 -1.35
CA GLU A 40 -16.09 27.78 -2.54
C GLU A 40 -14.88 26.81 -2.47
N SER A 41 -14.30 26.61 -1.28
CA SER A 41 -13.17 25.70 -1.10
C SER A 41 -13.55 24.22 -1.31
N VAL A 42 -14.78 23.83 -0.95
CA VAL A 42 -15.30 22.48 -1.23
C VAL A 42 -15.59 22.30 -2.72
N GLU A 43 -16.23 23.30 -3.36
CA GLU A 43 -16.49 23.28 -4.80
C GLU A 43 -15.20 23.15 -5.62
N GLN A 44 -14.17 23.95 -5.30
CA GLN A 44 -12.87 23.87 -5.95
C GLN A 44 -12.18 22.51 -5.72
N LYS A 45 -12.38 21.86 -4.56
CA LYS A 45 -11.82 20.52 -4.30
C LYS A 45 -12.52 19.46 -5.15
N GLN A 46 -13.84 19.55 -5.29
CA GLN A 46 -14.62 18.69 -6.17
C GLN A 46 -14.24 18.89 -7.65
N ALA A 47 -14.12 20.13 -8.10
CA ALA A 47 -13.68 20.47 -9.45
C ALA A 47 -12.28 19.89 -9.76
N TRP A 48 -11.32 20.08 -8.85
CA TRP A 48 -9.99 19.47 -8.94
C TRP A 48 -10.04 17.94 -9.01
N LEU A 49 -10.81 17.29 -8.12
CA LEU A 49 -10.91 15.83 -8.09
C LEU A 49 -11.53 15.30 -9.39
N SER A 50 -12.56 15.97 -9.92
CA SER A 50 -13.19 15.67 -11.20
C SER A 50 -12.21 15.79 -12.37
N GLU A 51 -11.42 16.86 -12.43
CA GLU A 51 -10.38 17.06 -13.44
C GLU A 51 -9.34 15.93 -13.42
N VAL A 52 -8.76 15.63 -12.25
CA VAL A 52 -7.71 14.58 -12.16
C VAL A 52 -8.29 13.21 -12.49
N LEU A 53 -9.48 12.86 -12.02
CA LEU A 53 -10.13 11.57 -12.31
C LEU A 53 -10.42 11.40 -13.80
N ARG A 54 -10.82 12.47 -14.51
CA ARG A 54 -11.09 12.46 -15.95
C ARG A 54 -9.82 12.42 -16.79
N ASP A 55 -8.83 13.25 -16.45
CA ASP A 55 -7.68 13.53 -17.32
C ASP A 55 -6.45 12.67 -17.00
N TRP A 56 -6.43 12.00 -15.85
CA TRP A 56 -5.31 11.15 -15.41
C TRP A 56 -5.74 9.82 -14.78
N GLY A 57 -6.92 9.77 -14.16
CA GLY A 57 -7.48 8.60 -13.49
C GLY A 57 -7.33 8.62 -11.98
N SER A 58 -7.33 7.44 -11.35
CA SER A 58 -7.38 7.30 -9.90
C SER A 58 -6.20 7.99 -9.19
N CYS A 59 -6.53 8.94 -8.33
CA CYS A 59 -5.61 9.82 -7.60
C CYS A 59 -5.73 9.71 -6.08
N GLY A 60 -6.42 8.68 -5.57
CA GLY A 60 -6.59 8.51 -4.13
C GLY A 60 -7.19 7.17 -3.74
N ARG A 61 -7.00 6.83 -2.46
CA ARG A 61 -7.60 5.66 -1.78
C ARG A 61 -8.21 6.09 -0.47
N VAL A 62 -9.39 5.56 -0.16
CA VAL A 62 -10.04 5.66 1.16
C VAL A 62 -9.96 4.29 1.83
N ALA A 63 -9.54 4.23 3.09
CA ALA A 63 -9.56 3.04 3.92
C ALA A 63 -10.87 2.97 4.70
N LEU A 64 -11.52 1.82 4.64
CA LEU A 64 -12.77 1.54 5.31
C LEU A 64 -12.56 0.45 6.35
N VAL A 65 -13.18 0.61 7.53
CA VAL A 65 -13.26 -0.44 8.56
C VAL A 65 -14.72 -0.65 8.90
N ASP A 66 -15.20 -1.87 8.70
CA ASP A 66 -16.64 -2.20 8.81
C ASP A 66 -17.52 -1.17 8.05
N ASP A 67 -17.04 -0.85 6.84
CA ASP A 67 -17.56 0.10 5.85
C ASP A 67 -17.50 1.60 6.17
N GLU A 68 -17.10 2.00 7.37
CA GLU A 68 -16.87 3.41 7.75
C GLU A 68 -15.49 3.95 7.29
N PRO A 69 -15.39 5.19 6.75
CA PRO A 69 -14.12 5.82 6.39
C PRO A 69 -13.23 6.17 7.59
N VAL A 70 -12.02 5.59 7.64
CA VAL A 70 -11.06 5.79 8.75
C VAL A 70 -9.72 6.42 8.33
N GLY A 71 -9.55 6.71 7.05
CA GLY A 71 -8.31 7.27 6.51
C GLY A 71 -8.31 7.37 4.99
N HIS A 72 -7.41 8.17 4.45
CA HIS A 72 -7.24 8.30 3.00
C HIS A 72 -5.82 8.72 2.62
N VAL A 73 -5.43 8.41 1.38
CA VAL A 73 -4.25 8.98 0.72
C VAL A 73 -4.64 9.59 -0.61
N VAL A 74 -3.96 10.66 -0.99
CA VAL A 74 -4.16 11.37 -2.27
C VAL A 74 -2.81 11.57 -2.93
N TRP A 75 -2.73 11.29 -4.23
CA TRP A 75 -1.52 11.46 -5.05
C TRP A 75 -1.88 11.99 -6.44
N ALA A 76 -1.02 12.83 -7.02
CA ALA A 76 -1.23 13.35 -8.37
C ALA A 76 0.09 13.69 -9.07
N PRO A 77 0.10 13.73 -10.43
CA PRO A 77 1.15 14.39 -11.19
C PRO A 77 1.28 15.87 -10.78
N THR A 78 2.51 16.37 -10.72
CA THR A 78 2.84 17.72 -10.22
C THR A 78 2.07 18.86 -10.90
N ARG A 79 1.64 18.68 -12.16
CA ARG A 79 0.85 19.66 -12.92
C ARG A 79 -0.52 20.00 -12.29
N TYR A 80 -1.13 19.07 -11.57
CA TYR A 80 -2.42 19.28 -10.90
C TYR A 80 -2.27 19.83 -9.48
N VAL A 81 -1.05 20.01 -9.00
CA VAL A 81 -0.77 20.37 -7.61
C VAL A 81 0.19 21.57 -7.54
N PRO A 82 -0.22 22.75 -8.05
CA PRO A 82 0.64 23.94 -8.14
C PRO A 82 1.19 24.40 -6.78
N GLY A 83 0.52 24.07 -5.66
CA GLY A 83 1.01 24.30 -4.31
C GLY A 83 2.37 23.65 -4.02
N ALA A 84 2.74 22.58 -4.75
CA ALA A 84 4.05 21.93 -4.69
C ALA A 84 5.24 22.86 -5.02
N SER A 85 5.02 23.92 -5.80
CA SER A 85 6.06 24.91 -6.14
C SER A 85 6.60 25.69 -4.94
N ASN A 86 5.85 25.74 -3.83
CA ASN A 86 6.25 26.46 -2.61
C ASN A 86 7.28 25.71 -1.75
N PHE A 87 7.65 24.47 -2.12
CA PHE A 87 8.58 23.67 -1.33
C PHE A 87 10.05 23.89 -1.71
N PRO A 88 10.97 24.03 -0.75
CA PRO A 88 12.38 24.36 -1.00
C PRO A 88 13.15 23.24 -1.72
N THR A 89 12.57 22.04 -1.79
CA THR A 89 13.13 20.86 -2.47
C THR A 89 12.37 20.53 -3.76
N ALA A 90 11.55 21.44 -4.29
CA ALA A 90 10.94 21.34 -5.62
C ALA A 90 12.00 21.52 -6.74
N PRO A 91 11.72 21.12 -8.00
CA PRO A 91 10.55 20.37 -8.46
C PRO A 91 10.63 18.88 -8.13
N VAL A 92 9.47 18.23 -8.04
CA VAL A 92 9.33 16.75 -8.03
C VAL A 92 9.98 16.16 -9.29
N SER A 93 10.58 14.98 -9.18
CA SER A 93 11.22 14.31 -10.33
C SER A 93 10.20 13.99 -11.44
N PRO A 94 10.58 14.10 -12.73
CA PRO A 94 9.64 13.97 -13.86
C PRO A 94 9.06 12.54 -14.04
N ASP A 95 9.66 11.54 -13.40
CA ASP A 95 9.24 10.13 -13.41
C ASP A 95 8.36 9.74 -12.20
N ALA A 96 8.04 10.71 -11.34
CA ALA A 96 7.34 10.51 -10.08
C ALA A 96 5.99 11.24 -10.01
N VAL A 97 5.06 10.67 -9.25
CA VAL A 97 3.86 11.38 -8.76
C VAL A 97 4.09 11.91 -7.35
N LEU A 98 3.40 12.98 -6.98
CA LEU A 98 3.45 13.54 -5.63
C LEU A 98 2.36 12.91 -4.76
N LEU A 99 2.73 12.25 -3.67
CA LEU A 99 1.85 11.97 -2.53
C LEU A 99 1.61 13.30 -1.80
N THR A 100 0.39 13.83 -1.93
CA THR A 100 0.00 15.11 -1.34
C THR A 100 -0.54 14.93 0.08
N THR A 101 -1.47 14.00 0.25
CA THR A 101 -2.17 13.79 1.53
C THR A 101 -2.03 12.36 1.99
N ALA A 102 -1.77 12.16 3.29
CA ALA A 102 -1.92 10.90 3.98
C ALA A 102 -2.54 11.15 5.35
N TYR A 103 -3.82 10.79 5.49
CA TYR A 103 -4.60 10.96 6.71
C TYR A 103 -5.04 9.59 7.26
N VAL A 104 -4.92 9.43 8.57
CA VAL A 104 -5.56 8.35 9.32
C VAL A 104 -6.23 9.01 10.52
N ASP A 105 -7.48 8.64 10.75
CA ASP A 105 -8.25 9.08 11.89
C ASP A 105 -7.48 8.81 13.21
N PRO A 106 -7.45 9.75 14.18
CA PRO A 106 -6.74 9.57 15.44
C PRO A 106 -6.94 8.22 16.13
N GLU A 107 -8.17 7.69 16.17
CA GLU A 107 -8.50 6.43 16.84
C GLU A 107 -7.89 5.22 16.11
N TRP A 108 -7.71 5.34 14.80
CA TRP A 108 -7.20 4.29 13.92
C TRP A 108 -5.68 4.35 13.68
N ARG A 109 -4.98 5.31 14.29
CA ARG A 109 -3.50 5.36 14.29
C ARG A 109 -2.93 4.18 15.06
N GLY A 110 -1.72 3.74 14.69
CA GLY A 110 -1.11 2.51 15.23
C GLY A 110 -1.70 1.20 14.67
N HIS A 111 -2.97 1.17 14.26
CA HIS A 111 -3.67 -0.04 13.80
C HIS A 111 -3.29 -0.52 12.38
N GLY A 112 -2.27 0.08 11.75
CA GLY A 112 -1.74 -0.32 10.43
C GLY A 112 -2.45 0.29 9.21
N ILE A 113 -3.48 1.14 9.41
CA ILE A 113 -4.26 1.76 8.32
C ILE A 113 -3.40 2.56 7.33
N GLY A 114 -2.43 3.35 7.82
CA GLY A 114 -1.54 4.11 6.95
C GLY A 114 -0.69 3.23 6.01
N ARG A 115 -0.23 2.06 6.49
CA ARG A 115 0.48 1.07 5.66
C ARG A 115 -0.44 0.44 4.62
N LEU A 116 -1.68 0.10 5.00
CA LEU A 116 -2.70 -0.42 4.09
C LEU A 116 -3.03 0.57 2.95
N LEU A 117 -3.13 1.87 3.27
CA LEU A 117 -3.36 2.93 2.29
C LEU A 117 -2.19 3.06 1.29
N ILE A 118 -0.95 3.08 1.78
CA ILE A 118 0.26 3.20 0.94
C ILE A 118 0.46 1.95 0.07
N GLN A 119 0.12 0.75 0.58
CA GLN A 119 0.08 -0.48 -0.23
C GLN A 119 -1.00 -0.43 -1.33
N GLY A 120 -2.17 0.16 -1.04
CA GLY A 120 -3.22 0.38 -2.02
C GLY A 120 -2.78 1.32 -3.15
N LEU A 121 -2.21 2.48 -2.78
CA LEU A 121 -1.61 3.45 -3.71
C LEU A 121 -0.57 2.77 -4.61
N ALA A 122 0.38 2.04 -4.03
CA ALA A 122 1.44 1.39 -4.80
C ALA A 122 0.90 0.32 -5.75
N LYS A 123 -0.11 -0.46 -5.33
CA LYS A 123 -0.79 -1.44 -6.19
C LYS A 123 -1.44 -0.78 -7.41
N ASP A 124 -2.03 0.39 -7.25
CA ASP A 124 -2.63 1.14 -8.35
C ASP A 124 -1.56 1.69 -9.31
N LEU A 125 -0.45 2.22 -8.81
CA LEU A 125 0.66 2.70 -9.65
C LEU A 125 1.41 1.56 -10.37
N ILE A 126 1.59 0.40 -9.73
CA ILE A 126 2.09 -0.83 -10.39
C ILE A 126 1.16 -1.22 -11.54
N LYS A 127 -0.16 -1.21 -11.32
CA LYS A 127 -1.16 -1.52 -12.36
C LYS A 127 -1.18 -0.49 -13.49
N ARG A 128 -0.88 0.78 -13.19
CA ARG A 128 -0.78 1.88 -14.18
C ARG A 128 0.46 1.75 -15.06
N GLY A 129 1.59 1.35 -14.48
CA GLY A 129 2.80 0.89 -15.20
C GLY A 129 3.73 1.97 -15.76
N ASP A 130 3.30 3.23 -15.81
CA ASP A 130 4.03 4.38 -16.39
C ASP A 130 4.62 5.34 -15.34
N VAL A 131 4.51 5.02 -14.05
CA VAL A 131 5.08 5.80 -12.93
C VAL A 131 6.21 5.01 -12.28
N GLN A 132 7.40 5.61 -12.16
CA GLN A 132 8.57 4.92 -11.59
C GLN A 132 8.66 5.08 -10.07
N ALA A 133 8.21 6.21 -9.53
CA ALA A 133 8.27 6.49 -8.10
C ALA A 133 7.10 7.32 -7.56
N VAL A 134 6.97 7.31 -6.24
CA VAL A 134 6.19 8.28 -5.48
C VAL A 134 7.17 9.18 -4.75
N GLU A 135 6.99 10.49 -4.87
CA GLU A 135 7.70 11.47 -4.05
C GLU A 135 6.73 12.13 -3.06
N ALA A 136 7.25 12.65 -1.97
CA ALA A 136 6.50 13.37 -0.95
C ALA A 136 7.38 14.49 -0.38
N PHE A 137 6.83 15.68 -0.19
CA PHE A 137 7.46 16.67 0.67
C PHE A 137 7.05 16.37 2.12
N ALA A 138 8.02 15.99 2.95
CA ALA A 138 7.75 15.60 4.32
C ALA A 138 7.66 16.82 5.26
N SER A 139 7.25 16.58 6.50
CA SER A 139 7.56 17.45 7.64
C SER A 139 8.46 16.71 8.64
N THR A 140 9.60 17.30 9.01
CA THR A 140 10.41 16.87 10.17
C THR A 140 9.82 17.34 11.49
N ARG A 141 8.90 18.33 11.46
CA ARG A 141 8.24 18.87 12.65
C ARG A 141 6.97 18.08 12.95
N SER A 142 6.95 17.45 14.11
CA SER A 142 5.72 16.99 14.76
C SER A 142 5.01 18.18 15.38
N GLY A 143 3.82 18.54 14.90
CA GLY A 143 3.06 19.68 15.42
C GLY A 143 1.79 19.97 14.62
N PRO A 144 0.98 20.95 15.05
CA PRO A 144 -0.32 21.25 14.43
C PRO A 144 -0.24 22.03 13.11
N PHE A 145 0.96 22.36 12.61
CA PHE A 145 1.13 23.17 11.41
C PHE A 145 1.17 22.32 10.13
N GLY A 146 0.14 22.49 9.30
CA GLY A 146 0.04 21.87 7.97
C GLY A 146 -0.57 20.47 7.98
N HIS A 147 -1.86 20.36 8.29
CA HIS A 147 -2.63 19.09 8.26
C HIS A 147 -2.46 18.27 6.97
N CYS A 148 -2.10 18.92 5.87
CA CYS A 148 -1.98 18.34 4.55
C CYS A 148 -0.52 18.02 4.16
N VAL A 149 0.46 18.05 5.09
CA VAL A 149 1.86 17.64 4.85
C VAL A 149 2.21 16.42 5.69
N VAL A 150 2.79 15.38 5.06
CA VAL A 150 2.97 14.07 5.69
C VAL A 150 4.22 14.03 6.60
N PRO A 151 4.16 13.49 7.84
CA PRO A 151 5.32 13.38 8.72
C PRO A 151 6.43 12.48 8.15
N GLN A 152 7.69 12.92 8.25
CA GLN A 152 8.87 12.21 7.76
C GLN A 152 8.99 10.80 8.36
N GLY A 153 8.74 10.65 9.66
CA GLY A 153 8.81 9.36 10.35
C GLY A 153 7.77 8.34 9.86
N PHE A 154 6.58 8.79 9.43
CA PHE A 154 5.59 7.92 8.80
C PHE A 154 6.04 7.50 7.40
N LEU A 155 6.50 8.44 6.57
CA LEU A 155 7.00 8.14 5.23
C LEU A 155 8.16 7.13 5.27
N ALA A 156 9.10 7.31 6.21
CA ALA A 156 10.20 6.38 6.43
C ALA A 156 9.70 4.96 6.84
N SER A 157 8.70 4.86 7.72
CA SER A 157 8.19 3.56 8.18
C SER A 157 7.37 2.80 7.13
N VAL A 158 6.95 3.46 6.05
CA VAL A 158 6.26 2.84 4.89
C VAL A 158 7.13 2.75 3.63
N GLY A 159 8.45 2.92 3.76
CA GLY A 159 9.44 2.59 2.71
C GLY A 159 9.99 3.77 1.90
N PHE A 160 9.58 5.02 2.18
CA PHE A 160 10.20 6.18 1.55
C PHE A 160 11.61 6.43 2.12
N LYS A 161 12.53 6.85 1.26
CA LYS A 161 13.89 7.27 1.61
C LYS A 161 14.07 8.76 1.30
N THR A 162 14.95 9.46 2.02
CA THR A 162 15.28 10.86 1.71
C THR A 162 15.94 10.94 0.32
N HIS A 163 15.37 11.73 -0.58
CA HIS A 163 15.86 11.96 -1.94
C HIS A 163 16.47 13.36 -2.12
N ARG A 164 15.94 14.38 -1.41
CA ARG A 164 16.60 15.68 -1.24
C ARG A 164 16.50 16.11 0.23
N THR A 165 17.65 16.35 0.84
CA THR A 165 17.76 16.79 2.24
C THR A 165 17.32 18.23 2.40
N HIS A 166 16.53 18.50 3.42
CA HIS A 166 16.23 19.86 3.90
C HIS A 166 15.78 19.78 5.37
N PRO A 167 16.12 20.76 6.26
CA PRO A 167 15.88 20.62 7.70
C PRO A 167 14.40 20.51 8.13
N VAL A 168 13.47 21.13 7.40
CA VAL A 168 12.03 21.12 7.71
C VAL A 168 11.22 20.26 6.73
N HIS A 169 11.36 20.52 5.42
CA HIS A 169 10.70 19.78 4.34
C HIS A 169 11.64 19.00 3.40
N PRO A 170 12.24 17.88 3.84
CA PRO A 170 13.00 17.01 2.97
C PRO A 170 12.06 16.35 1.94
N ARG A 171 12.52 16.23 0.69
CA ARG A 171 11.80 15.45 -0.33
C ARG A 171 12.16 13.99 -0.14
N MET A 172 11.15 13.17 0.13
CA MET A 172 11.29 11.72 0.22
C MET A 172 10.79 11.05 -1.04
N ARG A 173 11.32 9.87 -1.37
CA ARG A 173 11.01 9.10 -2.57
C ARG A 173 10.90 7.61 -2.27
N MET A 174 10.01 6.94 -2.99
CA MET A 174 9.76 5.50 -2.91
C MET A 174 9.65 4.94 -4.33
N GLU A 175 10.58 4.08 -4.73
CA GLU A 175 10.58 3.48 -6.07
C GLU A 175 9.48 2.40 -6.15
N ILE A 176 8.62 2.47 -7.17
CA ILE A 176 7.54 1.50 -7.38
C ILE A 176 8.09 0.08 -7.58
N ARG A 177 9.23 -0.06 -8.26
CA ARG A 177 9.90 -1.37 -8.43
C ARG A 177 10.36 -1.99 -7.13
N SER A 178 10.70 -1.20 -6.10
CA SER A 178 11.10 -1.74 -4.79
C SER A 178 9.93 -2.38 -4.00
N MET A 179 8.68 -2.12 -4.42
CA MET A 179 7.49 -2.80 -3.90
C MET A 179 7.21 -4.14 -4.57
N LEU A 180 7.69 -4.38 -5.79
CA LEU A 180 7.57 -5.70 -6.43
C LEU A 180 8.36 -6.74 -5.63
N THR A 181 9.60 -6.42 -5.27
CA THR A 181 10.41 -7.24 -4.34
C THR A 181 9.70 -7.52 -3.02
N TRP A 182 9.01 -6.54 -2.41
CA TRP A 182 8.21 -6.80 -1.20
C TRP A 182 7.01 -7.72 -1.47
N LYS A 183 6.29 -7.53 -2.58
CA LYS A 183 5.14 -8.36 -2.94
C LYS A 183 5.57 -9.81 -3.17
N ASP A 184 6.65 -10.00 -3.92
CA ASP A 184 7.21 -11.31 -4.24
C ASP A 184 7.76 -11.99 -2.98
N GLU A 185 8.47 -11.26 -2.10
CA GLU A 185 8.92 -11.76 -0.80
C GLU A 185 7.76 -12.15 0.13
N VAL A 186 6.64 -11.40 0.12
CA VAL A 186 5.46 -11.71 0.94
C VAL A 186 4.64 -12.87 0.36
N GLU A 187 4.49 -12.97 -0.97
CA GLU A 187 3.87 -14.13 -1.60
C GLU A 187 4.69 -15.41 -1.31
N LEU A 188 6.01 -15.35 -1.47
CA LEU A 188 6.94 -16.43 -1.07
C LEU A 188 6.88 -16.76 0.44
N ALA A 189 6.71 -15.77 1.31
CA ALA A 189 6.56 -16.01 2.75
C ALA A 189 5.23 -16.68 3.10
N ILE A 190 4.13 -16.29 2.44
CA ILE A 190 2.81 -16.90 2.62
C ILE A 190 2.83 -18.35 2.11
N GLU A 191 3.42 -18.62 0.94
CA GLU A 191 3.59 -19.98 0.42
C GLU A 191 4.39 -20.88 1.38
N ARG A 192 5.46 -20.35 2.00
CA ARG A 192 6.25 -21.10 3.01
C ARG A 192 5.46 -21.42 4.27
N VAL A 193 4.61 -20.50 4.75
CA VAL A 193 3.77 -20.74 5.94
C VAL A 193 2.66 -21.74 5.64
N LEU A 194 2.02 -21.66 4.46
CA LEU A 194 0.98 -22.60 4.03
C LEU A 194 1.54 -23.99 3.67
N GLY A 195 2.78 -24.06 3.16
CA GLY A 195 3.44 -25.30 2.75
C GLY A 195 3.88 -26.24 3.88
N VAL A 196 3.80 -25.82 5.15
CA VAL A 196 4.31 -26.59 6.31
C VAL A 196 3.30 -27.60 6.87
N VAL A 197 2.01 -27.52 6.50
CA VAL A 197 0.99 -28.48 6.98
C VAL A 197 0.85 -29.67 6.00
N ARG A 198 1.79 -30.61 6.08
CA ARG A 198 1.56 -32.01 5.65
C ARG A 198 1.37 -32.89 6.89
N PRO A 199 0.13 -33.27 7.24
CA PRO A 199 -0.11 -34.30 8.25
C PRO A 199 0.56 -35.60 7.79
N LYS A 200 1.44 -36.15 8.63
CA LYS A 200 2.10 -37.44 8.38
C LYS A 200 1.09 -38.55 8.68
N SER A 201 0.37 -39.01 7.66
CA SER A 201 -0.54 -40.16 7.79
C SER A 201 0.19 -41.36 8.42
N PRO A 202 -0.39 -42.03 9.44
CA PRO A 202 0.22 -43.22 10.02
C PRO A 202 0.36 -44.32 8.96
N ALA A 203 1.54 -44.94 8.89
CA ALA A 203 1.75 -46.09 8.00
C ALA A 203 0.91 -47.28 8.49
N PRO A 204 0.25 -48.04 7.57
CA PRO A 204 -0.45 -49.26 7.96
C PRO A 204 0.55 -50.31 8.48
N LYS A 205 0.22 -50.95 9.59
CA LYS A 205 0.99 -52.09 10.12
C LYS A 205 0.95 -53.25 9.12
N ALA A 206 2.09 -53.63 8.58
CA ALA A 206 2.24 -54.90 7.88
C ALA A 206 2.16 -56.07 8.89
N ALA A 207 1.42 -57.13 8.53
CA ALA A 207 1.40 -58.39 9.28
C ALA A 207 2.66 -59.23 8.95
N PRO A 208 3.17 -60.07 9.87
CA PRO A 208 4.41 -60.81 9.62
C PRO A 208 4.20 -62.10 8.82
N GLY A 209 4.95 -62.22 7.73
CA GLY A 209 5.68 -63.46 7.36
C GLY A 209 4.88 -64.72 6.96
N GLY A 210 4.69 -64.91 5.66
CA GLY A 210 4.56 -66.24 5.04
C GLY A 210 5.88 -66.67 4.40
N LEU A 211 6.49 -67.77 4.85
CA LEU A 211 7.77 -68.28 4.35
C LEU A 211 7.55 -69.14 3.08
N PRO A 212 8.35 -69.01 2.00
CA PRO A 212 8.31 -69.94 0.87
C PRO A 212 8.98 -71.28 1.22
N PRO A 213 8.53 -72.41 0.64
CA PRO A 213 9.03 -73.74 1.00
C PRO A 213 10.42 -74.03 0.43
N ALA A 214 11.27 -74.66 1.24
CA ALA A 214 12.58 -75.14 0.81
C ALA A 214 12.46 -76.40 -0.06
N ARG A 215 13.20 -76.44 -1.18
CA ARG A 215 13.35 -77.63 -2.02
C ARG A 215 14.28 -78.64 -1.35
N SER A 216 13.76 -79.80 -0.93
CA SER A 216 14.56 -80.96 -0.57
C SER A 216 14.67 -81.94 -1.75
N GLY A 217 15.82 -81.98 -2.40
CA GLY A 217 16.17 -83.07 -3.32
C GLY A 217 17.06 -84.09 -2.61
N LEU A 218 16.63 -85.35 -2.58
CA LEU A 218 17.44 -86.52 -2.21
C LEU A 218 16.84 -87.74 -2.92
N GLY A 219 17.68 -88.53 -3.58
CA GLY A 219 17.24 -89.71 -4.34
C GLY A 219 18.12 -90.92 -4.08
N ARG A 220 17.53 -92.12 -4.29
CA ARG A 220 18.08 -93.48 -4.07
C ARG A 220 18.28 -93.82 -2.57
N SER A 221 18.09 -95.04 -2.05
CA SER A 221 17.54 -96.35 -2.53
C SER A 221 17.36 -97.26 -1.28
N GLY A 222 16.66 -98.40 -1.26
CA GLY A 222 15.90 -99.18 -2.27
C GLY A 222 15.71 -100.65 -1.80
N LEU A 223 15.04 -101.50 -2.60
CA LEU A 223 14.69 -102.94 -2.35
C LEU A 223 13.64 -103.22 -1.24
N GLY A 224 12.74 -104.21 -1.47
CA GLY A 224 11.86 -104.67 -0.38
C GLY A 224 10.71 -105.67 -0.59
N ARG A 225 10.73 -106.56 -1.61
CA ARG A 225 9.76 -107.68 -1.85
C ARG A 225 8.34 -107.32 -2.28
#